data_AF-A0A2V8GHX4-F1
#
_entry.id   AF-A0A2V8GHX4-F1
#
_cell.length_a   1.000
_cell.length_b   1.000
_cell.length_c   1.000
_cell.angle_alpha   90.00
_cell.angle_beta   90.00
_cell.angle_gamma   90.00
#
_symmetry.space_group_name_H-M   'P 1'
#
loop_
_entity.id
_entity.type
_entity.pdbx_description
1 polymer ?
#
loop_
_entity_poly.entity_id
_entity_poly.type
_entity_poly.pdbx_seq_one_letter_code
_entity_poly.pdbx_strand_id
1 'polypeptide(L)'
;MTPPDAATMRPPDTRRVLDVSVLPRTVFGHQGLIWWGTAGFMVIEGSIFVIALVVYFYLRLQVTDWPPSLPNPGLFYGTLNLATVLLSLLPAYIAKTKAEKFDLAGVRLWLTILVLFGVAAVVIRAFEYFALNCRWDDNAYGS
;
A
#
# COMPACT_ATOMS: atom_id res chain seq x y z
N MET A 1 -19.08 -64.24 -44.20
CA MET A 1 -19.74 -62.94 -43.95
C MET A 1 -19.92 -62.82 -42.45
N THR A 2 -18.92 -62.23 -41.78
CA THR A 2 -18.87 -61.99 -40.33
C THR A 2 -19.57 -60.67 -40.01
N PRO A 3 -20.31 -60.56 -38.89
CA PRO A 3 -20.99 -59.32 -38.53
C PRO A 3 -19.97 -58.23 -38.14
N PRO A 4 -20.28 -56.94 -38.36
CA PRO A 4 -19.37 -55.86 -38.02
C PRO A 4 -19.24 -55.74 -36.49
N ASP A 5 -18.00 -55.55 -36.04
CA ASP A 5 -17.65 -55.32 -34.64
C ASP A 5 -18.53 -54.22 -34.05
N ALA A 6 -19.10 -54.52 -32.88
CA ALA A 6 -19.71 -53.54 -31.99
C ALA A 6 -18.62 -52.58 -31.51
N ALA A 7 -18.25 -51.63 -32.37
CA ALA A 7 -17.41 -50.51 -32.04
C ALA A 7 -18.12 -49.73 -30.93
N THR A 8 -17.56 -49.87 -29.73
CA THR A 8 -17.87 -49.14 -28.51
C THR A 8 -18.26 -47.69 -28.79
N MET A 9 -19.57 -47.41 -28.82
CA MET A 9 -20.09 -46.05 -28.73
C MET A 9 -19.71 -45.54 -27.34
N ARG A 10 -18.68 -44.68 -27.26
CA ARG A 10 -18.36 -43.99 -26.00
C ARG A 10 -19.62 -43.21 -25.59
N PRO A 11 -20.13 -43.39 -24.36
CA PRO A 11 -21.28 -42.62 -23.89
C PRO A 11 -20.94 -41.12 -24.01
N PRO A 12 -21.90 -40.27 -24.39
CA PRO A 12 -21.67 -38.84 -24.53
C PRO A 12 -21.13 -38.31 -23.20
N ASP A 13 -19.91 -37.78 -23.25
CA ASP A 13 -19.21 -37.22 -22.10
C ASP A 13 -20.05 -36.05 -21.57
N THR A 14 -20.79 -36.30 -20.48
CA THR A 14 -21.72 -35.35 -19.84
C THR A 14 -21.00 -34.25 -19.06
N ARG A 15 -19.66 -34.22 -19.14
CA ARG A 15 -18.84 -33.24 -18.47
C ARG A 15 -19.00 -31.89 -19.17
N ARG A 16 -19.65 -30.93 -18.51
CA ARG A 16 -19.64 -29.52 -18.92
C ARG A 16 -18.21 -28.99 -18.77
N VAL A 17 -17.43 -29.09 -19.85
CA VAL A 17 -16.10 -28.49 -19.95
C VAL A 17 -16.28 -27.04 -20.36
N LEU A 18 -15.98 -26.11 -19.45
CA LEU A 18 -15.95 -24.68 -19.74
C LEU A 18 -14.58 -24.31 -20.30
N ASP A 19 -14.53 -23.84 -21.54
CA ASP A 19 -13.30 -23.33 -22.14
C ASP A 19 -12.93 -21.99 -21.50
N VAL A 20 -11.80 -22.00 -20.78
CA VAL A 20 -11.24 -20.84 -20.05
C VAL A 20 -10.03 -20.25 -20.78
N SER A 21 -9.67 -20.76 -21.96
CA SER A 21 -8.51 -20.29 -22.74
C SER A 21 -8.62 -18.83 -23.19
N VAL A 22 -9.84 -18.33 -23.30
CA VAL A 22 -10.17 -16.94 -23.69
C VAL A 22 -10.09 -15.93 -22.55
N LEU A 23 -9.90 -16.38 -21.30
CA LEU A 23 -9.81 -15.46 -20.17
C LEU A 23 -8.49 -14.67 -20.19
N PRO A 24 -8.52 -13.37 -19.86
CA PRO A 24 -7.31 -12.56 -19.75
C PRO A 24 -6.37 -13.17 -18.69
N ARG A 25 -5.08 -13.33 -19.02
CA ARG A 25 -4.08 -13.84 -18.07
C ARG A 25 -3.84 -12.90 -16.89
N THR A 26 -4.02 -11.59 -17.10
CA THR A 26 -3.82 -10.54 -16.09
C THR A 26 -4.85 -9.44 -16.31
N VAL A 27 -5.53 -9.03 -15.23
CA VAL A 27 -6.52 -7.94 -15.25
C VAL A 27 -6.11 -6.90 -14.22
N PHE A 28 -6.14 -5.62 -14.62
CA PHE A 28 -5.87 -4.50 -13.73
C PHE A 28 -7.13 -4.05 -12.98
N GLY A 29 -6.95 -3.47 -11.80
CA GLY A 29 -8.04 -2.88 -11.01
C GLY A 29 -8.85 -3.90 -10.20
N HIS A 30 -10.06 -3.52 -9.79
CA HIS A 30 -10.89 -4.24 -8.82
C HIS A 30 -11.38 -5.62 -9.28
N GLN A 31 -11.18 -5.97 -10.56
CA GLN A 31 -11.49 -7.31 -11.09
C GLN A 31 -10.42 -8.34 -10.72
N GLY A 32 -9.22 -7.90 -10.34
CA GLY A 32 -8.12 -8.77 -9.94
C GLY A 32 -8.12 -9.06 -8.44
N LEU A 33 -7.84 -10.32 -8.08
CA LEU A 33 -7.72 -10.74 -6.67
C LEU A 33 -6.60 -9.99 -5.93
N ILE A 34 -5.48 -9.69 -6.63
CA ILE A 34 -4.35 -8.95 -6.06
C ILE A 34 -4.79 -7.56 -5.58
N TRP A 35 -5.69 -6.89 -6.32
CA TRP A 35 -6.18 -5.56 -5.93
C TRP A 35 -6.93 -5.62 -4.60
N TRP A 36 -7.80 -6.62 -4.41
CA TRP A 36 -8.50 -6.83 -3.14
C TRP A 36 -7.57 -7.25 -2.01
N GLY A 37 -6.56 -8.08 -2.29
CA GLY A 37 -5.53 -8.43 -1.34
C GLY A 37 -4.75 -7.20 -0.84
N THR A 38 -4.32 -6.32 -1.74
CA THR A 38 -3.65 -5.07 -1.38
C THR A 38 -4.58 -4.11 -0.64
N ALA A 39 -5.85 -3.99 -1.05
CA ALA A 39 -6.82 -3.16 -0.35
C ALA A 39 -7.07 -3.65 1.09
N GLY A 40 -7.25 -4.97 1.28
CA GLY A 40 -7.39 -5.57 2.60
C GLY A 40 -6.15 -5.37 3.47
N PHE A 41 -4.95 -5.53 2.91
CA PHE A 41 -3.68 -5.21 3.58
C PHE A 41 -3.64 -3.74 4.05
N MET A 42 -4.01 -2.80 3.19
CA MET A 42 -4.06 -1.37 3.56
C MET A 42 -5.08 -1.06 4.66
N VAL A 43 -6.20 -1.80 4.73
CA VAL A 43 -7.18 -1.67 5.83
C VAL A 43 -6.59 -2.17 7.15
N ILE A 44 -5.90 -3.31 7.13
CA ILE A 44 -5.26 -3.88 8.33
C ILE A 44 -4.17 -2.93 8.84
N GLU A 45 -3.27 -2.47 7.97
CA GLU A 45 -2.25 -1.49 8.34
C GLU A 45 -2.88 -0.16 8.79
N GLY A 46 -3.94 0.31 8.10
CA GLY A 46 -4.68 1.50 8.50
C GLY A 46 -5.26 1.43 9.91
N SER A 47 -5.67 0.23 10.35
CA SER A 47 -6.24 0.03 11.68
C SER A 47 -5.25 0.34 12.81
N ILE A 48 -3.94 0.11 12.62
CA ILE A 48 -2.93 0.43 13.64
C ILE A 48 -2.82 1.94 13.85
N PHE A 49 -2.97 2.73 12.79
CA PHE A 49 -3.01 4.20 12.88
C PHE A 49 -4.27 4.69 13.58
N VAL A 50 -5.42 4.04 13.35
CA VAL A 50 -6.65 4.35 14.07
C VAL A 50 -6.48 4.09 15.57
N ILE A 51 -5.90 2.94 15.93
CA ILE A 51 -5.59 2.61 17.33
C ILE A 51 -4.63 3.64 17.93
N ALA A 52 -3.55 4.00 17.22
CA ALA A 52 -2.59 5.01 17.65
C ALA A 52 -3.25 6.39 17.88
N LEU A 53 -4.18 6.80 17.01
CA LEU A 53 -4.97 8.03 17.20
C LEU A 53 -5.85 7.95 18.45
N VAL A 54 -6.53 6.82 18.68
CA VAL A 54 -7.34 6.61 19.89
C VAL A 54 -6.47 6.68 21.14
N VAL A 55 -5.31 6.02 21.14
CA VAL A 55 -4.34 6.07 22.25
C VAL A 55 -3.85 7.49 22.49
N TYR A 56 -3.47 8.22 21.43
CA TYR A 56 -3.03 9.62 21.52
C TYR A 56 -4.09 10.51 22.18
N PHE A 57 -5.35 10.44 21.72
CA PHE A 57 -6.43 11.25 22.30
C PHE A 57 -6.81 10.81 23.71
N TYR A 58 -6.78 9.50 23.98
CA TYR A 58 -7.00 8.99 25.33
C TYR A 58 -5.99 9.58 26.32
N LEU A 59 -4.70 9.55 25.98
CA LEU A 59 -3.62 10.11 26.82
C LEU A 59 -3.69 11.63 26.92
N ARG A 60 -3.97 12.33 25.80
CA ARG A 60 -4.13 13.78 25.77
C ARG A 60 -5.22 14.27 26.74
N LEU A 61 -6.28 13.50 26.93
CA LEU A 61 -7.39 13.86 27.82
C LEU A 61 -7.06 13.67 29.31
N GLN A 62 -5.97 12.98 29.65
CA GLN A 62 -5.57 12.73 31.05
C GLN A 62 -4.72 13.85 31.65
N VAL A 63 -4.25 14.80 30.84
CA VAL A 63 -3.36 15.90 31.27
C VAL A 63 -3.81 17.24 30.71
N THR A 64 -3.53 18.32 31.45
CA THR A 64 -3.89 19.68 31.03
C THR A 64 -2.99 20.21 29.92
N ASP A 65 -1.69 19.92 30.03
CA ASP A 65 -0.65 20.39 29.11
C ASP A 65 -0.16 19.25 28.21
N TRP A 66 0.08 19.56 26.93
CA TRP A 66 0.51 18.57 25.95
C TRP A 66 1.27 19.24 24.80
N PRO A 67 2.58 19.01 24.69
CA PRO A 67 3.40 18.08 25.49
C PRO A 67 3.58 18.52 26.97
N PRO A 68 3.55 17.60 27.94
CA PRO A 68 3.71 17.94 29.35
C PRO A 68 5.16 18.31 29.66
N SER A 69 5.38 19.51 30.20
CA SER A 69 6.70 20.03 30.63
C SER A 69 7.80 20.07 29.55
N LEU A 70 7.44 19.96 28.26
CA LEU A 70 8.36 20.02 27.13
C LEU A 70 7.96 21.15 26.17
N PRO A 71 8.91 21.75 25.43
CA PRO A 71 8.59 22.72 24.40
C PRO A 71 7.92 22.04 23.20
N ASN A 72 7.10 22.80 22.47
CA ASN A 72 6.42 22.29 21.28
C ASN A 72 7.43 21.83 20.20
N PRO A 73 7.09 20.78 19.43
CA PRO A 73 7.93 20.32 18.34
C PRO A 73 7.98 21.34 17.20
N GLY A 74 9.11 21.39 16.49
CA GLY A 74 9.26 22.23 15.30
C GLY A 74 8.45 21.69 14.12
N LEU A 75 7.64 22.54 13.47
CA LEU A 75 6.76 22.12 12.38
C LEU A 75 7.44 22.02 11.01
N PHE A 76 8.66 22.53 10.87
CA PHE A 76 9.33 22.66 9.57
C PHE A 76 9.57 21.29 8.90
N TYR A 77 10.25 20.38 9.59
CA TYR A 77 10.58 19.06 9.03
C TYR A 77 9.33 18.21 8.80
N GLY A 78 8.35 18.25 9.70
CA GLY A 78 7.07 17.56 9.51
C GLY A 78 6.30 18.08 8.29
N THR A 79 6.25 19.40 8.10
CA THR A 79 5.61 20.03 6.92
C THR A 79 6.35 19.67 5.63
N LEU A 80 7.69 19.69 5.65
CA LEU A 80 8.52 19.32 4.51
C LEU A 80 8.34 17.84 4.14
N ASN A 81 8.27 16.96 5.13
CA ASN A 81 8.04 15.54 4.92
C ASN A 81 6.65 15.29 4.33
N LEU A 82 5.61 15.94 4.86
CA LEU A 82 4.26 15.89 4.31
C LEU A 82 4.24 16.34 2.84
N ALA A 83 4.85 17.47 2.52
CA ALA A 83 4.95 17.96 1.15
C ALA A 83 5.68 16.95 0.24
N THR A 84 6.77 16.34 0.73
CA THR A 84 7.54 15.32 0.00
C THR A 84 6.67 14.11 -0.34
N VAL A 85 5.91 13.58 0.64
CA VAL A 85 5.00 12.44 0.42
C VAL A 85 3.86 12.81 -0.53
N LEU A 86 3.28 14.00 -0.42
CA LEU A 86 2.22 14.46 -1.34
C LEU A 86 2.74 14.60 -2.77
N LEU A 87 3.92 15.18 -2.95
CA LEU A 87 4.56 15.30 -4.27
C LEU A 87 4.89 13.93 -4.89
N SER A 88 5.18 12.92 -4.06
CA SER A 88 5.45 11.54 -4.51
C SER A 88 4.23 10.86 -5.16
N LEU A 89 3.02 11.40 -4.98
CA LEU A 89 1.82 10.89 -5.65
C LEU A 89 1.91 11.05 -7.18
N LEU A 90 2.63 12.05 -7.68
CA LEU A 90 2.81 12.29 -9.11
C LEU A 90 3.60 11.16 -9.79
N PRO A 91 4.83 10.82 -9.38
CA PRO A 91 5.55 9.69 -9.96
C PRO A 91 4.83 8.36 -9.74
N ALA A 92 4.12 8.17 -8.62
CA ALA A 92 3.31 6.98 -8.39
C ALA A 92 2.17 6.84 -9.41
N TYR A 93 1.43 7.91 -9.68
CA TYR A 93 0.36 7.92 -10.68
C TYR A 93 0.91 7.66 -12.09
N ILE A 94 2.01 8.32 -12.47
CA ILE A 94 2.63 8.14 -13.79
C ILE A 94 3.15 6.71 -13.95
N ALA A 95 3.80 6.14 -12.93
CA ALA A 95 4.25 4.75 -12.93
C ALA A 95 3.09 3.77 -13.16
N LYS A 96 1.94 3.99 -12.49
CA LYS A 96 0.72 3.20 -12.71
C LYS A 96 0.23 3.30 -14.16
N THR A 97 0.11 4.51 -14.71
CA THR A 97 -0.33 4.69 -16.11
C THR A 97 0.63 4.05 -17.11
N LYS A 98 1.94 4.06 -16.83
CA LYS A 98 2.94 3.39 -17.67
C LYS A 98 2.86 1.87 -17.58
N ALA A 99 2.57 1.33 -16.39
CA ALA A 99 2.36 -0.10 -16.18
C ALA A 99 1.14 -0.61 -16.93
N GLU A 100 0.02 0.13 -16.91
CA GLU A 100 -1.20 -0.20 -17.67
C GLU A 100 -0.97 -0.20 -19.19
N LYS A 101 0.01 0.59 -19.66
CA LYS A 101 0.45 0.63 -21.08
C LYS A 101 1.56 -0.36 -21.41
N PHE A 102 1.97 -1.22 -20.47
CA PHE A 102 3.08 -2.18 -20.60
C PHE A 102 4.44 -1.54 -21.01
N ASP A 103 4.68 -0.28 -20.64
CA ASP A 103 5.95 0.43 -20.90
C ASP A 103 6.97 0.13 -19.78
N LEU A 104 7.76 -0.92 -19.96
CA LEU A 104 8.72 -1.39 -18.95
C LEU A 104 9.80 -0.34 -18.60
N ALA A 105 10.31 0.37 -19.61
CA ALA A 105 11.35 1.37 -19.39
C ALA A 105 10.80 2.56 -18.60
N GLY A 106 9.59 3.02 -18.96
CA GLY A 106 8.87 4.06 -18.23
C GLY A 106 8.60 3.65 -16.78
N VAL A 107 8.08 2.45 -16.54
CA VAL A 107 7.82 1.95 -15.19
C VAL A 107 9.08 1.93 -14.34
N ARG A 108 10.21 1.41 -14.85
CA ARG A 108 11.48 1.36 -14.11
C ARG A 108 11.94 2.76 -13.70
N LEU A 109 11.95 3.71 -14.63
CA LEU A 109 12.36 5.09 -14.37
C LEU A 109 11.50 5.73 -13.26
N TRP A 110 10.17 5.67 -13.40
CA TRP A 110 9.26 6.32 -12.45
C TRP A 110 9.24 5.63 -11.08
N LEU A 111 9.44 4.31 -11.02
CA LEU A 111 9.65 3.60 -9.76
C LEU A 111 10.97 4.00 -9.09
N THR A 112 12.06 4.17 -9.85
CA THR A 112 13.32 4.69 -9.28
C THR A 112 13.13 6.09 -8.70
N ILE A 113 12.44 6.98 -9.42
CA ILE A 113 12.11 8.32 -8.90
C ILE A 113 11.27 8.21 -7.62
N LEU A 114 10.27 7.33 -7.59
CA LEU A 114 9.44 7.11 -6.40
C LEU A 114 10.25 6.61 -5.20
N VAL A 115 11.22 5.72 -5.42
CA VAL A 115 12.16 5.28 -4.37
C VAL A 115 13.00 6.44 -3.85
N LEU A 116 13.47 7.35 -4.71
CA LEU A 116 14.21 8.54 -4.28
C LEU A 116 13.36 9.44 -3.37
N PHE A 117 12.07 9.61 -3.68
CA PHE A 117 11.14 10.31 -2.77
C PHE A 117 11.02 9.61 -1.42
N GLY A 118 10.94 8.27 -1.41
CA GLY A 118 10.91 7.48 -0.17
C GLY A 118 12.18 7.67 0.67
N VAL A 119 13.36 7.62 0.03
CA VAL A 119 14.64 7.88 0.71
C VAL A 119 14.69 9.31 1.27
N ALA A 120 14.27 10.30 0.48
CA ALA A 120 14.21 11.69 0.95
C ALA A 120 13.29 11.84 2.17
N ALA A 121 12.10 11.22 2.16
CA ALA A 121 11.17 11.23 3.29
C ALA A 121 11.78 10.62 4.56
N VAL A 122 12.49 9.49 4.43
CA VAL A 122 13.19 8.86 5.57
C VAL A 122 14.30 9.77 6.11
N VAL A 123 15.09 10.40 5.23
CA VAL A 123 16.15 11.33 5.63
C VAL A 123 15.58 12.56 6.35
N ILE A 124 14.52 13.17 5.82
CA ILE A 124 13.83 14.30 6.46
C ILE A 124 13.29 13.88 7.83
N ARG A 125 12.69 12.69 7.92
CA ARG A 125 12.19 12.12 9.18
C ARG A 125 13.31 11.92 10.21
N ALA A 126 14.49 11.48 9.79
CA ALA A 126 15.65 11.37 10.66
C ALA A 126 16.05 12.72 11.27
N PHE A 127 15.98 13.81 10.48
CA PHE A 127 16.22 15.16 10.99
C PHE A 127 15.11 15.67 11.90
N GLU A 128 13.86 15.30 11.62
CA GLU A 128 12.70 15.66 12.47
C GLU A 128 12.86 15.14 13.90
N TYR A 129 13.47 13.98 14.11
CA TYR A 129 13.70 13.44 15.46
C TYR A 129 14.53 14.37 16.36
N PHE A 130 15.41 15.20 15.79
CA PHE A 130 16.15 16.20 16.56
C PHE A 130 15.32 17.45 16.91
N ALA A 131 14.18 17.67 16.24
CA ALA A 131 13.31 18.82 16.41
C ALA A 131 12.03 18.53 17.19
N LEU A 132 11.81 17.28 17.60
CA LEU A 132 10.63 16.85 18.39
C LEU A 132 10.69 17.30 19.85
N ASN A 133 11.88 17.61 20.38
CA ASN A 133 12.10 18.00 21.77
C ASN A 133 11.61 16.99 22.83
N CYS A 134 11.31 15.76 22.44
CA CYS A 134 10.94 14.66 23.32
C CYS A 134 11.70 13.39 22.91
N ARG A 135 11.97 12.54 23.88
CA ARG A 135 12.41 11.15 23.68
C ARG A 135 11.23 10.21 23.92
N TRP A 136 11.38 9.00 23.39
CA TRP A 136 10.39 7.93 23.53
C TRP A 136 10.16 7.49 24.99
N ASP A 137 11.13 7.76 25.87
CA ASP A 137 11.12 7.38 27.28
C ASP A 137 10.80 8.54 28.25
N ASP A 138 10.59 9.77 27.76
CA ASP A 138 10.39 10.94 28.63
C ASP A 138 9.03 10.92 29.35
N ASN A 139 7.95 10.65 28.61
CA ASN A 139 6.58 10.58 29.13
C ASN A 139 5.62 10.03 28.06
N ALA A 140 4.33 9.94 28.40
CA ALA A 140 3.26 9.43 27.54
C ALA A 140 3.04 10.23 26.23
N TYR A 141 3.59 11.44 26.09
CA TYR A 141 3.59 12.18 24.82
C TYR A 141 4.64 11.63 23.84
N GLY A 142 5.79 11.20 24.36
CA GLY A 142 6.90 10.70 23.55
C GLY A 142 6.83 9.21 23.21
N SER A 143 6.15 8.41 24.05
CA SER A 143 5.98 6.95 23.87
C SER A 143 5.11 6.59 22.66
#